data_AF-A0A3A5V3I9-F1
#
_entry.id   AF-A0A3A5V3I9-F1
#
_cell.length_a   1.000
_cell.length_b   1.000
_cell.length_c   1.000
_cell.angle_alpha   90.00
_cell.angle_beta   90.00
_cell.angle_gamma   90.00
#
_symmetry.space_group_name_H-M   'P 1'
#
loop_
_entity.id
_entity.type
_entity.pdbx_description
1 polymer ?
#
loop_
_entity_poly.entity_id
_entity_poly.type
_entity_poly.pdbx_seq_one_letter_code
_entity_poly.pdbx_strand_id
1 'polypeptide(L)'
;MHTAAKVLLIFGAIATVGGIVGFAIGAGQLDDLDDSWNTFEYEGATNGTITIEDKDGVGDWGVTFWVKGEYEDKDNNNVWDHCNSTEIIITANPEVNNSWDDAGELNGSFYYEVMPYEGCKAESYNKDTNRSEKGLVKLGRACWGCYSGELSFEANQKVWVTYDDKIAPNIEKDGAIVALGFLGGFGGICCGILLLIIGGILAFTMNDKKDEMMYMPPTGNLMVSNSVNTTQMSDVCGNCGLPQTMCECLDKSSIKPQSKPTTTHMSQPSFDEPPQGGL
;
A
#
# COMPACT_ATOMS: atom_id res chain seq x y z
N MET A 1 47.75 4.26 5.14
CA MET A 1 46.28 3.97 5.12
C MET A 1 45.77 4.06 3.69
N HIS A 2 45.33 2.93 3.14
CA HIS A 2 44.82 2.87 1.77
C HIS A 2 43.57 3.73 1.57
N THR A 3 43.48 4.34 0.39
CA THR A 3 42.37 5.20 -0.03
C THR A 3 41.01 4.54 0.19
N ALA A 4 40.89 3.23 -0.06
CA ALA A 4 39.66 2.46 0.14
C ALA A 4 39.20 2.40 1.61
N ALA A 5 40.11 2.13 2.56
CA ALA A 5 39.77 2.09 3.98
C ALA A 5 39.34 3.47 4.50
N LYS A 6 39.99 4.54 4.04
CA LYS A 6 39.64 5.92 4.40
C LYS A 6 38.26 6.30 3.88
N VAL A 7 37.96 5.92 2.63
CA VAL A 7 36.66 6.17 2.00
C VAL A 7 35.55 5.40 2.73
N LEU A 8 35.75 4.12 3.04
CA LEU A 8 34.76 3.30 3.76
C LEU A 8 34.50 3.82 5.18
N LEU A 9 35.52 4.24 5.92
CA LEU A 9 35.35 4.81 7.25
C LEU A 9 34.59 6.15 7.21
N ILE A 10 34.86 7.01 6.24
CA ILE A 10 34.16 8.30 6.09
C ILE A 10 32.68 8.06 5.73
N PHE A 11 32.40 7.18 4.78
CA PHE A 11 31.02 6.84 4.41
C PHE A 11 30.27 6.15 5.56
N GLY A 12 30.92 5.23 6.27
CA GLY A 12 30.34 4.59 7.46
C GLY A 12 30.03 5.60 8.57
N ALA A 13 30.93 6.57 8.82
CA ALA A 13 30.70 7.60 9.82
C ALA A 13 29.55 8.54 9.43
N ILE A 14 29.49 8.98 8.17
CA ILE A 14 28.41 9.84 7.66
C ILE A 14 27.07 9.10 7.71
N ALA A 15 27.03 7.83 7.28
CA ALA A 15 25.81 7.02 7.31
C ALA A 15 25.32 6.77 8.74
N THR A 16 26.25 6.51 9.69
CA THR A 16 25.90 6.29 11.10
C THR A 16 25.38 7.58 11.75
N VAL A 17 26.07 8.71 11.54
CA VAL A 17 25.64 10.01 12.08
C VAL A 17 24.31 10.43 11.47
N GLY A 18 24.15 10.31 10.15
CA GLY A 18 22.89 10.58 9.46
C GLY A 18 21.75 9.68 9.95
N GLY A 19 22.04 8.39 10.20
CA GLY A 19 21.07 7.45 10.75
C GLY A 19 20.64 7.78 12.18
N ILE A 20 21.58 8.18 13.06
CA ILE A 20 21.26 8.60 14.43
C ILE A 20 20.39 9.86 14.43
N VAL A 21 20.73 10.86 13.62
CA VAL A 21 19.95 12.10 13.51
C VAL A 21 18.55 11.81 12.93
N GLY A 22 18.47 11.00 11.86
CA GLY A 22 17.19 10.60 11.28
C GLY A 22 16.32 9.81 12.25
N PHE A 23 16.91 8.90 13.02
CA PHE A 23 16.21 8.16 14.07
C PHE A 23 15.72 9.06 15.21
N ALA A 24 16.53 10.02 15.67
CA ALA A 24 16.13 10.95 16.73
C ALA A 24 14.98 11.87 16.29
N ILE A 25 14.98 12.32 15.03
CA ILE A 25 13.88 13.12 14.45
C ILE A 25 12.62 12.25 14.31
N GLY A 26 12.75 11.02 13.80
CA GLY A 26 11.63 10.10 13.67
C GLY A 26 11.04 9.68 15.02
N ALA A 27 11.87 9.49 16.05
CA ALA A 27 11.42 9.15 17.39
C ALA A 27 10.64 10.29 18.07
N GLY A 28 11.06 11.55 17.87
CA GLY A 28 10.37 12.72 18.44
C GLY A 28 8.97 12.96 17.87
N GLN A 29 8.67 12.44 16.69
CA GLN A 29 7.34 12.51 16.08
C GLN A 29 6.43 11.35 16.49
N LEU A 30 6.95 10.33 17.18
CA LEU A 30 6.13 9.22 17.66
C LEU A 30 5.19 9.65 18.80
N ASP A 31 5.62 10.60 19.64
CA ASP A 31 4.79 11.09 20.75
C ASP A 31 3.54 11.82 20.22
N ASP A 32 3.68 12.64 19.18
CA ASP A 32 2.55 13.34 18.54
C ASP A 32 1.61 12.36 17.79
N LEU A 33 2.16 11.26 17.26
CA LEU A 33 1.37 10.19 16.68
C LEU A 33 0.62 9.38 17.75
N ASP A 34 1.23 9.08 18.89
CA ASP A 34 0.56 8.35 19.98
C ASP A 34 -0.70 9.09 20.46
N ASP A 35 -0.64 10.41 20.63
CA ASP A 35 -1.78 11.22 21.06
C ASP A 35 -2.93 11.23 20.02
N SER A 36 -2.58 11.36 18.73
CA SER A 36 -3.54 11.33 17.63
C SER A 36 -4.21 9.96 17.50
N TRP A 37 -3.40 8.91 17.59
CA TRP A 37 -3.87 7.55 17.62
C TRP A 37 -4.50 7.21 18.95
N ASN A 38 -4.66 8.09 19.95
CA ASN A 38 -5.35 7.84 21.21
C ASN A 38 -6.60 8.68 21.43
N THR A 39 -6.94 9.52 20.46
CA THR A 39 -8.12 10.39 20.51
C THR A 39 -9.38 9.67 20.06
N PHE A 40 -10.45 9.80 20.86
CA PHE A 40 -11.79 9.32 20.55
C PHE A 40 -12.75 10.50 20.45
N GLU A 41 -13.67 10.47 19.49
CA GLU A 41 -14.81 11.40 19.47
C GLU A 41 -15.79 11.06 20.59
N TYR A 42 -15.94 9.76 20.89
CA TYR A 42 -16.77 9.25 21.96
C TYR A 42 -16.06 8.15 22.73
N GLU A 43 -16.10 8.22 24.06
CA GLU A 43 -15.57 7.19 24.95
C GLU A 43 -16.69 6.55 25.77
N GLY A 44 -17.06 5.32 25.43
CA GLY A 44 -18.06 4.54 26.15
C GLY A 44 -19.49 5.09 26.03
N ALA A 45 -19.83 5.64 24.87
CA ALA A 45 -21.16 6.17 24.56
C ALA A 45 -22.08 5.09 23.96
N THR A 46 -23.40 5.27 24.06
CA THR A 46 -24.40 4.41 23.40
C THR A 46 -25.12 5.11 22.25
N ASN A 47 -24.85 6.41 22.05
CA ASN A 47 -25.29 7.20 20.92
C ASN A 47 -24.36 8.41 20.79
N GLY A 48 -24.44 9.09 19.65
CA GLY A 48 -23.66 10.29 19.41
C GLY A 48 -23.90 10.85 18.02
N THR A 49 -23.53 12.11 17.85
CA THR A 49 -23.50 12.80 16.55
C THR A 49 -22.09 13.32 16.31
N ILE A 50 -21.55 13.02 15.12
CA ILE A 50 -20.22 13.41 14.66
C ILE A 50 -20.41 14.28 13.42
N THR A 51 -19.70 15.39 13.35
CA THR A 51 -19.64 16.21 12.14
C THR A 51 -18.50 15.71 11.27
N ILE A 52 -18.84 15.17 10.10
CA ILE A 52 -17.91 14.77 9.04
C ILE A 52 -17.47 16.02 8.28
N GLU A 53 -16.17 16.21 8.15
CA GLU A 53 -15.50 17.29 7.42
C GLU A 53 -14.91 16.77 6.11
N ASP A 54 -15.57 17.00 4.99
CA ASP A 54 -14.99 16.73 3.68
C ASP A 54 -14.34 17.99 3.10
N LYS A 55 -13.02 18.14 3.29
CA LYS A 55 -12.29 19.36 2.90
C LYS A 55 -12.04 19.46 1.40
N ASP A 56 -11.89 18.33 0.72
CA ASP A 56 -11.56 18.29 -0.71
C ASP A 56 -12.78 18.04 -1.61
N GLY A 57 -13.93 17.69 -1.01
CA GLY A 57 -15.17 17.44 -1.73
C GLY A 57 -15.20 16.09 -2.42
N VAL A 58 -14.29 15.18 -2.08
CA VAL A 58 -14.17 13.84 -2.68
C VAL A 58 -14.85 12.79 -1.81
N GLY A 59 -15.08 13.08 -0.53
CA GLY A 59 -15.67 12.17 0.45
C GLY A 59 -14.66 11.68 1.48
N ASP A 60 -15.18 11.29 2.64
CA ASP A 60 -14.42 10.96 3.84
C ASP A 60 -14.30 9.44 4.04
N TRP A 61 -13.25 9.01 4.75
CA TRP A 61 -13.04 7.61 5.17
C TRP A 61 -14.00 7.16 6.28
N GLY A 62 -14.67 8.11 6.91
CA GLY A 62 -15.72 7.92 7.89
C GLY A 62 -15.18 7.71 9.30
N VAL A 63 -15.90 6.87 10.05
CA VAL A 63 -15.62 6.63 11.47
C VAL A 63 -15.43 5.15 11.72
N THR A 64 -14.59 4.82 12.70
CA THR A 64 -14.36 3.45 13.16
C THR A 64 -14.94 3.26 14.56
N PHE A 65 -15.68 2.16 14.74
CA PHE A 65 -16.28 1.76 16.00
C PHE A 65 -15.48 0.67 16.68
N TRP A 66 -15.32 0.83 18.00
CA TRP A 66 -14.59 -0.06 18.88
C TRP A 66 -15.44 -0.44 20.09
N VAL A 67 -15.21 -1.62 20.63
CA VAL A 67 -15.86 -2.10 21.86
C VAL A 67 -14.84 -2.71 22.81
N LYS A 68 -15.16 -2.71 24.11
CA LYS A 68 -14.34 -3.43 25.08
C LYS A 68 -14.49 -4.92 24.89
N GLY A 69 -13.38 -5.63 24.77
CA GLY A 69 -13.39 -7.07 24.59
C GLY A 69 -12.05 -7.62 24.11
N GLU A 70 -12.10 -8.88 23.70
CA GLU A 70 -10.98 -9.62 23.11
C GLU A 70 -11.48 -10.35 21.87
N TYR A 71 -10.57 -10.65 20.95
CA TYR A 71 -10.89 -11.45 19.76
C TYR A 71 -11.04 -12.93 20.14
N GLU A 72 -12.27 -13.30 20.47
CA GLU A 72 -12.68 -14.65 20.85
C GLU A 72 -13.84 -15.12 19.98
N ASP A 73 -13.81 -16.40 19.61
CA ASP A 73 -14.90 -17.14 18.96
C ASP A 73 -15.20 -18.34 19.86
N LYS A 74 -16.12 -18.15 20.82
CA LYS A 74 -16.39 -19.15 21.87
C LYS A 74 -17.33 -20.24 21.41
N ASP A 75 -18.21 -19.94 20.46
CA ASP A 75 -19.18 -20.89 19.93
C ASP A 75 -18.70 -21.57 18.64
N ASN A 76 -17.49 -21.24 18.19
CA ASN A 76 -16.80 -21.80 17.04
C ASN A 76 -17.61 -21.64 15.74
N ASN A 77 -18.30 -20.50 15.59
CA ASN A 77 -19.11 -20.20 14.42
C ASN A 77 -18.31 -19.48 13.30
N ASN A 78 -17.01 -19.25 13.52
CA ASN A 78 -16.09 -18.51 12.64
C ASN A 78 -16.41 -17.01 12.53
N VAL A 79 -17.09 -16.43 13.52
CA VAL A 79 -17.37 -14.99 13.65
C VAL A 79 -16.94 -14.56 15.03
N TRP A 80 -16.27 -13.40 15.14
CA TRP A 80 -15.89 -12.91 16.46
C TRP A 80 -17.11 -12.60 17.33
N ASP A 81 -17.09 -13.04 18.60
CA ASP A 81 -18.19 -12.91 19.54
C ASP A 81 -18.66 -11.45 19.72
N HIS A 82 -17.71 -10.50 19.70
CA HIS A 82 -18.02 -9.06 19.85
C HIS A 82 -18.84 -8.52 18.68
N CYS A 83 -18.74 -9.13 17.49
CA CYS A 83 -19.55 -8.75 16.33
C CYS A 83 -20.99 -9.24 16.43
N ASN A 84 -21.23 -10.39 17.06
CA ASN A 84 -22.59 -10.90 17.26
C ASN A 84 -23.32 -10.23 18.41
N SER A 85 -22.58 -9.74 19.41
CA SER A 85 -23.15 -9.14 20.63
C SER A 85 -23.34 -7.62 20.53
N THR A 86 -22.68 -6.96 19.58
CA THR A 86 -22.77 -5.51 19.38
C THR A 86 -23.60 -5.19 18.17
N GLU A 87 -24.56 -4.29 18.33
CA GLU A 87 -25.34 -3.73 17.23
C GLU A 87 -25.15 -2.22 17.19
N ILE A 88 -24.80 -1.69 16.02
CA ILE A 88 -24.67 -0.27 15.72
C ILE A 88 -25.63 0.08 14.60
N ILE A 89 -26.42 1.12 14.82
CA ILE A 89 -27.38 1.63 13.86
C ILE A 89 -27.01 3.07 13.57
N ILE A 90 -26.77 3.38 12.31
CA ILE A 90 -26.63 4.76 11.85
C ILE A 90 -28.04 5.32 11.66
N THR A 91 -28.35 6.38 12.41
CA THR A 91 -29.69 6.99 12.43
C THR A 91 -29.80 8.22 11.54
N ALA A 92 -28.66 8.85 11.22
CA ALA A 92 -28.55 9.90 10.23
C ALA A 92 -27.15 9.86 9.61
N ASN A 93 -27.03 10.14 8.32
CA ASN A 93 -25.76 10.26 7.62
C ASN A 93 -25.85 11.34 6.54
N PRO A 94 -24.72 11.97 6.16
CA PRO A 94 -24.65 12.88 5.03
C PRO A 94 -24.80 12.14 3.69
N GLU A 95 -24.86 12.91 2.60
CA GLU A 95 -24.78 12.37 1.24
C GLU A 95 -23.48 11.61 1.03
N VAL A 96 -23.50 10.61 0.15
CA VAL A 96 -22.36 9.69 -0.08
C VAL A 96 -21.89 9.78 -1.53
N ASN A 97 -20.58 9.72 -1.72
CA ASN A 97 -19.95 9.65 -3.03
C ASN A 97 -20.13 8.24 -3.62
N ASN A 98 -21.11 8.09 -4.50
CA ASN A 98 -21.38 6.84 -5.22
C ASN A 98 -20.28 6.41 -6.20
N SER A 99 -19.24 7.22 -6.40
CA SER A 99 -18.08 6.85 -7.22
C SER A 99 -17.07 5.99 -6.47
N TRP A 100 -17.13 5.97 -5.14
CA TRP A 100 -16.29 5.10 -4.32
C TRP A 100 -16.87 3.70 -4.27
N ASP A 101 -15.98 2.72 -4.25
CA ASP A 101 -16.37 1.30 -4.20
C ASP A 101 -17.19 1.04 -2.94
N ASP A 102 -18.30 0.32 -3.09
CA ASP A 102 -19.29 -0.01 -2.05
C ASP A 102 -19.98 1.17 -1.33
N ALA A 103 -19.50 2.42 -1.48
CA ALA A 103 -20.02 3.58 -0.74
C ALA A 103 -21.50 3.83 -1.02
N GLY A 104 -21.93 3.72 -2.27
CA GLY A 104 -23.34 3.87 -2.65
C GLY A 104 -24.24 2.75 -2.12
N GLU A 105 -23.71 1.53 -1.97
CA GLU A 105 -24.46 0.39 -1.41
C GLU A 105 -24.58 0.49 0.10
N LEU A 106 -23.48 0.86 0.76
CA LEU A 106 -23.44 1.10 2.21
C LEU A 106 -24.28 2.32 2.59
N ASN A 107 -24.33 3.33 1.72
CA ASN A 107 -25.09 4.58 1.91
C ASN A 107 -24.87 5.19 3.29
N GLY A 108 -23.61 5.23 3.74
CA GLY A 108 -23.21 5.78 5.04
C GLY A 108 -23.51 4.90 6.26
N SER A 109 -24.17 3.75 6.06
CA SER A 109 -24.52 2.81 7.11
C SER A 109 -23.29 2.18 7.77
N PHE A 110 -23.52 1.61 8.95
CA PHE A 110 -22.52 0.81 9.63
C PHE A 110 -22.32 -0.54 8.92
N TYR A 111 -21.07 -0.98 8.84
CA TYR A 111 -20.70 -2.30 8.35
C TYR A 111 -19.58 -2.89 9.19
N TYR A 112 -19.65 -4.20 9.40
CA TYR A 112 -18.63 -4.95 10.12
C TYR A 112 -17.35 -5.00 9.29
N GLU A 113 -16.24 -4.65 9.92
CA GLU A 113 -14.92 -4.69 9.32
C GLU A 113 -13.87 -4.65 10.43
N VAL A 114 -13.30 -5.81 10.76
CA VAL A 114 -12.13 -5.85 11.63
C VAL A 114 -10.90 -5.46 10.83
N MET A 115 -10.50 -6.28 9.87
CA MET A 115 -9.52 -5.91 8.83
C MET A 115 -10.23 -5.57 7.51
N PRO A 116 -9.62 -4.75 6.65
CA PRO A 116 -10.21 -4.38 5.37
C PRO A 116 -10.67 -5.61 4.58
N TYR A 117 -11.92 -5.57 4.09
CA TYR A 117 -12.55 -6.63 3.30
C TYR A 117 -12.74 -8.00 3.99
N GLU A 118 -12.45 -8.12 5.29
CA GLU A 118 -12.55 -9.39 6.03
C GLU A 118 -13.80 -9.50 6.89
N GLY A 119 -14.52 -8.39 7.11
CA GLY A 119 -15.68 -8.35 7.98
C GLY A 119 -15.34 -8.82 9.39
N CYS A 120 -16.18 -9.69 9.95
CA CYS A 120 -16.04 -10.22 11.31
C CYS A 120 -15.61 -11.69 11.37
N LYS A 121 -14.97 -12.23 10.33
CA LYS A 121 -14.48 -13.62 10.35
C LYS A 121 -13.50 -13.86 11.51
N ALA A 122 -13.69 -14.93 12.27
CA ALA A 122 -12.85 -15.29 13.40
C ALA A 122 -11.54 -15.96 12.97
N GLU A 123 -10.69 -15.20 12.28
CA GLU A 123 -9.42 -15.69 11.75
C GLU A 123 -8.24 -15.00 12.42
N SER A 124 -7.13 -15.74 12.60
CA SER A 124 -5.94 -15.19 13.30
C SER A 124 -5.39 -13.90 12.70
N TYR A 125 -5.52 -13.73 11.38
CA TYR A 125 -5.10 -12.53 10.64
C TYR A 125 -6.14 -11.40 10.69
N ASN A 126 -7.41 -11.70 11.00
CA ASN A 126 -8.50 -10.73 11.04
C ASN A 126 -8.62 -10.13 12.45
N LYS A 127 -7.56 -9.46 12.91
CA LYS A 127 -7.47 -8.84 14.24
C LYS A 127 -6.77 -7.48 14.12
N ASP A 128 -7.41 -6.44 14.65
CA ASP A 128 -6.78 -5.13 14.82
C ASP A 128 -6.28 -5.01 16.28
N THR A 129 -4.97 -5.07 16.46
CA THR A 129 -4.34 -5.01 17.78
C THR A 129 -3.88 -3.61 18.18
N ASN A 130 -4.17 -2.57 17.39
CA ASN A 130 -3.67 -1.22 17.63
C ASN A 130 -4.20 -0.63 18.96
N ARG A 131 -5.32 -1.18 19.48
CA ARG A 131 -6.00 -0.69 20.68
C ARG A 131 -6.08 -1.70 21.82
N SER A 132 -5.36 -2.81 21.72
CA SER A 132 -5.44 -3.88 22.71
C SER A 132 -5.02 -3.44 24.11
N GLU A 133 -4.11 -2.46 24.25
CA GLU A 133 -3.69 -1.91 25.56
C GLU A 133 -4.84 -1.21 26.31
N LYS A 134 -5.82 -0.67 25.57
CA LYS A 134 -7.05 -0.09 26.14
C LYS A 134 -8.15 -1.14 26.35
N GLY A 135 -7.88 -2.40 26.01
CA GLY A 135 -8.85 -3.49 26.04
C GLY A 135 -9.95 -3.32 24.99
N LEU A 136 -9.64 -2.68 23.86
CA LEU A 136 -10.58 -2.43 22.78
C LEU A 136 -10.30 -3.33 21.57
N VAL A 137 -11.37 -3.79 20.93
CA VAL A 137 -11.35 -4.51 19.65
C VAL A 137 -12.15 -3.73 18.62
N LYS A 138 -11.67 -3.73 17.38
CA LYS A 138 -12.37 -3.09 16.25
C LYS A 138 -13.62 -3.89 15.91
N LEU A 139 -14.73 -3.19 15.70
CA LEU A 139 -16.02 -3.77 15.32
C LEU A 139 -16.29 -3.58 13.83
N GLY A 140 -16.11 -2.35 13.35
CA GLY A 140 -16.48 -1.98 11.99
C GLY A 140 -16.40 -0.48 11.77
N ARG A 141 -16.93 -0.04 10.63
CA ARG A 141 -16.86 1.34 10.19
C ARG A 141 -18.22 1.82 9.71
N ALA A 142 -18.36 3.14 9.59
CA ALA A 142 -19.51 3.76 8.97
C ALA A 142 -19.09 5.01 8.20
N CYS A 143 -19.98 5.53 7.37
CA CYS A 143 -19.76 6.73 6.59
C CYS A 143 -18.63 6.64 5.54
N TRP A 144 -18.45 5.47 4.94
CA TRP A 144 -17.51 5.30 3.83
C TRP A 144 -17.93 6.14 2.62
N GLY A 145 -17.08 7.09 2.20
CA GLY A 145 -17.33 8.00 1.09
C GLY A 145 -18.33 9.12 1.41
N CYS A 146 -18.61 9.39 2.68
CA CYS A 146 -19.51 10.47 3.07
C CYS A 146 -18.97 11.86 2.73
N TYR A 147 -19.81 12.74 2.21
CA TYR A 147 -19.55 14.17 2.12
C TYR A 147 -19.67 14.84 3.51
N SER A 148 -19.40 16.14 3.59
CA SER A 148 -19.52 16.89 4.84
C SER A 148 -20.96 16.88 5.38
N GLY A 149 -21.13 16.64 6.68
CA GLY A 149 -22.43 16.72 7.34
C GLY A 149 -22.48 15.93 8.64
N GLU A 150 -23.68 15.69 9.16
CA GLU A 150 -23.87 15.01 10.44
C GLU A 150 -24.06 13.51 10.27
N LEU A 151 -23.25 12.73 10.97
CA LEU A 151 -23.40 11.29 11.17
C LEU A 151 -23.89 11.06 12.61
N SER A 152 -25.03 10.41 12.77
CA SER A 152 -25.57 10.02 14.08
C SER A 152 -25.70 8.51 14.20
N PHE A 153 -25.44 7.98 15.39
CA PHE A 153 -25.51 6.54 15.65
C PHE A 153 -26.21 6.23 16.98
N GLU A 154 -26.72 5.01 17.07
CA GLU A 154 -27.16 4.35 18.29
C GLU A 154 -26.52 2.97 18.41
N ALA A 155 -26.22 2.55 19.64
CA ALA A 155 -25.58 1.29 19.94
C ALA A 155 -26.30 0.57 21.10
N ASN A 156 -26.39 -0.75 21.01
CA ASN A 156 -26.97 -1.57 22.08
C ASN A 156 -26.08 -1.67 23.34
N GLN A 157 -24.80 -1.26 23.23
CA GLN A 157 -23.83 -1.22 24.32
C GLN A 157 -22.85 -0.05 24.17
N LYS A 158 -21.95 0.10 25.16
CA LYS A 158 -20.96 1.18 25.16
C LYS A 158 -19.92 0.97 24.07
N VAL A 159 -19.73 1.97 23.23
CA VAL A 159 -18.74 1.99 22.16
C VAL A 159 -17.78 3.16 22.28
N TRP A 160 -16.62 2.98 21.65
CA TRP A 160 -15.63 4.02 21.43
C TRP A 160 -15.60 4.32 19.94
N VAL A 161 -15.56 5.59 19.57
CA VAL A 161 -15.64 6.01 18.17
C VAL A 161 -14.45 6.88 17.82
N THR A 162 -13.76 6.55 16.75
CA THR A 162 -12.67 7.35 16.19
C THR A 162 -13.11 7.92 14.84
N TYR A 163 -12.74 9.17 14.59
CA TYR A 163 -12.95 9.80 13.29
C TYR A 163 -11.65 9.71 12.47
N ASP A 164 -11.72 8.98 11.35
CA ASP A 164 -10.52 8.47 10.69
C ASP A 164 -9.73 9.55 9.94
N ASP A 165 -10.40 10.59 9.43
CA ASP A 165 -9.74 11.72 8.77
C ASP A 165 -9.04 12.68 9.75
N LYS A 166 -9.40 12.70 11.05
CA LYS A 166 -8.62 13.46 12.06
C LYS A 166 -7.32 12.75 12.46
N ILE A 167 -7.20 11.45 12.19
CA ILE A 167 -5.99 10.66 12.46
C ILE A 167 -5.02 10.73 11.24
N ALA A 168 -5.56 10.92 10.04
CA ALA A 168 -4.81 11.01 8.78
C ALA A 168 -3.83 12.21 8.60
N PRO A 169 -4.10 13.46 9.06
CA PRO A 169 -3.22 14.60 8.79
C PRO A 169 -1.83 14.49 9.42
N ASN A 170 -1.64 13.59 10.39
CA ASN A 170 -0.34 13.29 10.98
C ASN A 170 0.43 12.21 10.20
N ILE A 171 -0.21 11.47 9.28
CA ILE A 171 0.47 10.39 8.53
C ILE A 171 0.91 10.85 7.14
N GLU A 172 0.17 11.73 6.45
CA GLU A 172 0.62 12.22 5.14
C GLU A 172 1.83 13.17 5.22
N LYS A 173 1.91 13.97 6.29
CA LYS A 173 3.05 14.88 6.52
C LYS A 173 4.12 14.26 7.41
N ASP A 174 3.73 13.60 8.50
CA ASP A 174 4.70 13.01 9.43
C ASP A 174 4.96 11.53 9.18
N GLY A 175 4.06 10.78 8.54
CA GLY A 175 4.32 9.38 8.16
C GLY A 175 5.41 9.24 7.10
N ALA A 176 5.58 10.21 6.19
CA ALA A 176 6.73 10.26 5.29
C ALA A 176 8.05 10.53 6.05
N ILE A 177 8.03 11.40 7.06
CA ILE A 177 9.22 11.77 7.84
C ILE A 177 9.55 10.68 8.88
N VAL A 178 8.56 10.04 9.48
CA VAL A 178 8.68 8.89 10.36
C VAL A 178 9.12 7.66 9.57
N ALA A 179 8.56 7.40 8.38
CA ALA A 179 9.05 6.33 7.51
C ALA A 179 10.49 6.60 7.03
N LEU A 180 10.83 7.83 6.63
CA LEU A 180 12.20 8.20 6.28
C LEU A 180 13.16 8.17 7.48
N GLY A 181 12.69 8.53 8.67
CA GLY A 181 13.45 8.56 9.92
C GLY A 181 13.68 7.16 10.49
N PHE A 182 12.68 6.28 10.44
CA PHE A 182 12.80 4.88 10.88
C PHE A 182 13.48 3.99 9.84
N LEU A 183 13.07 4.03 8.56
CA LEU A 183 13.70 3.21 7.52
C LEU A 183 15.09 3.74 7.16
N GLY A 184 15.28 5.06 7.11
CA GLY A 184 16.59 5.69 6.91
C GLY A 184 17.48 5.63 8.14
N GLY A 185 16.92 5.72 9.35
CA GLY A 185 17.64 5.60 10.62
C GLY A 185 18.13 4.18 10.89
N PHE A 186 17.23 3.20 10.83
CA PHE A 186 17.59 1.78 11.05
C PHE A 186 18.53 1.26 9.95
N GLY A 187 18.27 1.60 8.68
CA GLY A 187 19.14 1.24 7.56
C GLY A 187 20.53 1.88 7.64
N GLY A 188 20.60 3.15 8.03
CA GLY A 188 21.85 3.91 8.17
C GLY A 188 22.70 3.48 9.36
N ILE A 189 22.09 3.18 10.50
CA ILE A 189 22.80 2.70 11.70
C ILE A 189 23.31 1.27 11.51
N CYS A 190 22.49 0.35 10.99
CA CYS A 190 22.91 -1.05 10.85
C CYS A 190 24.00 -1.22 9.77
N CYS A 191 23.86 -0.56 8.61
CA CYS A 191 24.86 -0.64 7.54
C CYS A 191 26.08 0.23 7.84
N GLY A 192 25.90 1.39 8.49
CA GLY A 192 26.98 2.30 8.85
C GLY A 192 27.96 1.68 9.84
N ILE A 193 27.47 1.00 10.88
CA ILE A 193 28.32 0.29 11.87
C ILE A 193 29.11 -0.83 11.20
N LEU A 194 28.50 -1.61 10.30
CA LEU A 194 29.19 -2.67 9.56
C LEU A 194 30.32 -2.12 8.68
N LEU A 195 30.08 -1.00 7.97
CA LEU A 195 31.10 -0.33 7.17
C LEU A 195 32.23 0.24 8.02
N LEU A 196 31.93 0.76 9.21
CA LEU A 196 32.94 1.21 10.17
C LEU A 196 33.81 0.06 10.70
N ILE A 197 33.21 -1.10 11.00
CA ILE A 197 33.94 -2.29 11.44
C ILE A 197 34.84 -2.81 10.32
N ILE A 198 34.32 -2.96 9.11
CA ILE A 198 35.11 -3.45 7.95
C ILE A 198 36.23 -2.46 7.60
N GLY A 199 35.92 -1.17 7.55
CA GLY A 199 36.92 -0.11 7.30
C GLY A 199 37.99 -0.04 8.39
N GLY A 200 37.61 -0.29 9.65
CA GLY A 200 38.52 -0.35 10.79
C GLY A 200 39.48 -1.54 10.69
N ILE A 201 38.96 -2.74 10.40
CA ILE A 201 39.79 -3.93 10.20
C ILE A 201 40.77 -3.72 9.03
N LEU A 202 40.31 -3.18 7.90
CA LEU A 202 41.18 -2.88 6.74
C LEU A 202 42.24 -1.82 7.06
N ALA A 203 41.91 -0.83 7.89
CA ALA A 203 42.86 0.18 8.34
C ALA A 203 43.97 -0.39 9.24
N PHE A 204 43.68 -1.42 10.05
CA PHE A 204 44.65 -2.06 10.93
C PHE A 204 45.41 -3.24 10.30
N THR A 205 44.88 -3.87 9.25
CA THR A 205 45.46 -5.10 8.67
C THR A 205 46.31 -4.87 7.43
N MET A 206 46.23 -3.71 6.76
CA MET A 206 47.01 -3.41 5.56
C MET A 206 48.26 -2.57 5.90
N ASN A 207 49.43 -3.22 5.95
CA ASN A 207 50.73 -2.54 6.03
C ASN A 207 51.11 -1.94 4.67
N ASP A 208 51.46 -0.64 4.65
CA ASP A 208 51.77 0.14 3.45
C ASP A 208 52.92 -0.52 2.64
N LYS A 209 52.59 -1.14 1.50
CA LYS A 209 53.59 -1.56 0.50
C LYS A 209 53.66 -0.46 -0.57
N LYS A 210 54.86 0.08 -0.79
CA LYS A 210 55.14 1.11 -1.80
C LYS A 210 55.05 0.46 -3.19
N ASP A 211 54.23 1.02 -4.07
CA ASP A 211 54.00 0.53 -5.43
C ASP A 211 55.27 0.63 -6.29
N GLU A 212 55.74 -0.49 -6.85
CA GLU A 212 56.67 -0.48 -7.98
C GLU A 212 55.88 -0.43 -9.30
N MET A 213 56.12 0.63 -10.08
CA MET A 213 55.46 0.90 -11.34
C MET A 213 56.01 -0.04 -12.44
N MET A 214 55.21 -0.99 -12.93
CA MET A 214 55.58 -1.82 -14.09
C MET A 214 55.38 -1.04 -15.39
N TYR A 215 56.50 -0.82 -16.09
CA TYR A 215 56.62 -0.23 -17.42
C TYR A 215 56.09 -1.17 -18.51
N MET A 216 55.32 -0.65 -19.48
CA MET A 216 54.94 -1.39 -20.69
C MET A 216 55.17 -0.52 -21.95
N PRO A 217 55.90 -1.00 -22.97
CA PRO A 217 56.19 -0.24 -24.21
C PRO A 217 55.07 -0.38 -25.28
N PRO A 218 55.06 0.47 -26.32
CA PRO A 218 53.90 0.68 -27.20
C PRO A 218 53.91 -0.22 -28.45
N THR A 219 52.73 -0.49 -29.03
CA THR A 219 52.60 -1.10 -30.37
C THR A 219 51.62 -0.29 -31.22
N GLY A 220 52.09 0.12 -32.40
CA GLY A 220 51.40 1.05 -33.30
C GLY A 220 50.46 0.41 -34.32
N ASN A 221 49.58 1.29 -34.82
CA ASN A 221 48.85 1.34 -36.10
C ASN A 221 48.66 0.07 -36.96
N LEU A 222 47.39 -0.19 -37.33
CA LEU A 222 46.94 -0.14 -38.73
C LEU A 222 45.40 -0.14 -38.82
N MET A 223 44.87 0.92 -39.45
CA MET A 223 43.47 1.08 -39.88
C MET A 223 43.29 0.55 -41.31
N VAL A 224 42.11 0.00 -41.65
CA VAL A 224 41.54 0.10 -43.02
C VAL A 224 40.00 0.16 -42.94
N SER A 225 39.42 1.14 -43.64
CA SER A 225 37.99 1.45 -43.76
C SER A 225 37.37 1.00 -45.09
N ASN A 226 36.04 0.77 -45.06
CA ASN A 226 34.99 0.97 -46.08
C ASN A 226 35.13 0.39 -47.50
N SER A 227 34.11 -0.39 -47.92
CA SER A 227 33.18 -0.02 -49.02
C SER A 227 32.05 -1.05 -49.22
N VAL A 228 30.98 -0.57 -49.84
CA VAL A 228 29.60 -1.09 -49.91
C VAL A 228 29.39 -2.00 -51.13
N ASN A 229 28.70 -3.14 -50.97
CA ASN A 229 27.62 -3.63 -51.86
C ASN A 229 27.09 -4.99 -51.37
N THR A 230 25.87 -5.03 -50.82
CA THR A 230 25.09 -6.28 -50.75
C THR A 230 23.62 -6.00 -51.02
N THR A 231 23.16 -6.62 -52.11
CA THR A 231 21.79 -6.76 -52.56
C THR A 231 21.00 -7.64 -51.58
N GLN A 232 19.78 -7.20 -51.27
CA GLN A 232 18.59 -7.97 -50.86
C GLN A 232 18.76 -9.17 -49.90
N MET A 233 18.16 -9.08 -48.72
CA MET A 233 16.79 -9.60 -48.50
C MET A 233 16.31 -9.10 -47.13
N SER A 234 15.22 -8.34 -47.14
CA SER A 234 14.52 -7.88 -45.94
C SER A 234 13.59 -9.00 -45.47
N ASP A 235 13.80 -9.54 -44.28
CA ASP A 235 12.70 -10.09 -43.50
C ASP A 235 12.61 -9.30 -42.19
N VAL A 236 11.52 -8.55 -42.13
CA VAL A 236 11.11 -7.68 -41.03
C VAL A 236 10.66 -8.56 -39.87
N CYS A 237 11.47 -8.64 -38.81
CA CYS A 237 10.96 -8.99 -37.50
C CYS A 237 10.48 -7.69 -36.84
N GLY A 238 9.18 -7.43 -36.98
CA GLY A 238 8.55 -6.25 -36.41
C GLY A 238 8.41 -6.37 -34.89
N ASN A 239 9.18 -5.56 -34.18
CA ASN A 239 8.83 -4.97 -32.88
C ASN A 239 8.65 -5.89 -31.65
N CYS A 240 9.68 -6.67 -31.31
CA CYS A 240 9.90 -7.11 -29.93
C CYS A 240 11.12 -6.36 -29.35
N GLY A 241 10.85 -5.33 -28.53
CA GLY A 241 11.87 -4.47 -27.90
C GLY A 241 12.62 -5.12 -26.74
N LEU A 242 13.18 -6.33 -26.94
CA LEU A 242 13.93 -7.08 -25.92
C LEU A 242 15.18 -7.76 -26.51
N PRO A 243 16.26 -7.96 -25.71
CA PRO A 243 17.52 -8.55 -26.16
C PRO A 243 17.40 -10.02 -26.60
N GLN A 244 18.24 -10.39 -27.57
CA GLN A 244 18.17 -11.58 -28.45
C GLN A 244 18.16 -12.98 -27.78
N THR A 245 18.22 -13.09 -26.46
CA THR A 245 18.27 -14.38 -25.77
C THR A 245 16.89 -14.98 -25.47
N MET A 246 15.80 -14.30 -25.84
CA MET A 246 14.41 -14.68 -25.49
C MET A 246 13.43 -14.65 -26.68
N CYS A 247 13.91 -14.75 -27.92
CA CYS A 247 13.05 -14.90 -29.10
C CYS A 247 13.15 -16.32 -29.67
N GLU A 248 12.17 -17.17 -29.37
CA GLU A 248 11.97 -18.43 -30.10
C GLU A 248 11.13 -18.18 -31.35
N CYS A 249 11.79 -18.14 -32.51
CA CYS A 249 11.13 -18.18 -33.81
C CYS A 249 10.82 -19.64 -34.17
N LEU A 250 9.57 -20.07 -33.97
CA LEU A 250 9.08 -21.38 -34.43
C LEU A 250 8.86 -21.35 -35.95
N ASP A 251 9.63 -22.15 -36.70
CA ASP A 251 9.50 -22.31 -38.15
C ASP A 251 8.57 -23.50 -38.52
N LYS A 252 7.61 -23.19 -39.40
CA LYS A 252 6.94 -24.02 -40.43
C LYS A 252 6.30 -25.39 -40.10
N SER A 253 4.97 -25.43 -40.31
CA SER A 253 4.31 -25.98 -41.53
C SER A 253 3.15 -26.94 -41.27
N SER A 254 1.94 -26.53 -41.66
CA SER A 254 1.06 -27.26 -42.60
C SER A 254 -0.21 -26.45 -42.89
N ILE A 255 -0.41 -26.10 -44.16
CA ILE A 255 -1.54 -25.35 -44.71
C ILE A 255 -2.60 -26.32 -45.21
N LYS A 256 -3.90 -26.06 -44.93
CA LYS A 256 -5.04 -26.17 -45.89
C LYS A 256 -6.36 -25.63 -45.26
N PRO A 257 -7.37 -25.29 -46.08
CA PRO A 257 -7.75 -23.89 -46.37
C PRO A 257 -8.97 -23.36 -45.59
N GLN A 258 -9.12 -22.02 -45.62
CA GLN A 258 -10.24 -21.24 -45.10
C GLN A 258 -11.62 -21.80 -45.49
N SER A 259 -12.47 -22.02 -44.50
CA SER A 259 -13.92 -21.92 -44.64
C SER A 259 -14.42 -20.63 -43.97
N LYS A 260 -15.25 -19.92 -44.72
CA LYS A 260 -15.89 -18.64 -44.40
C LYS A 260 -16.69 -18.73 -43.09
N PRO A 261 -16.68 -17.72 -42.20
CA PRO A 261 -17.57 -17.74 -41.04
C PRO A 261 -19.02 -17.60 -41.49
N THR A 262 -19.83 -18.59 -41.13
CA THR A 262 -21.29 -18.56 -41.21
C THR A 262 -21.81 -17.51 -40.25
N THR A 263 -22.39 -16.44 -40.79
CA THR A 263 -23.22 -15.49 -40.05
C THR A 263 -24.49 -16.21 -39.59
N THR A 264 -24.60 -16.52 -38.31
CA THR A 264 -25.87 -16.97 -37.73
C THR A 264 -26.80 -15.76 -37.55
N HIS A 265 -27.85 -15.73 -38.37
CA HIS A 265 -29.04 -14.90 -38.19
C HIS A 265 -29.62 -15.17 -36.80
N MET A 266 -29.51 -14.22 -35.87
CA MET A 266 -30.41 -14.14 -34.72
C MET A 266 -31.53 -13.18 -35.09
N SER A 267 -32.73 -13.73 -35.26
CA SER A 267 -33.95 -12.99 -35.53
C SER A 267 -34.26 -12.04 -34.39
N GLN A 268 -34.33 -10.74 -34.67
CA GLN A 268 -34.92 -9.75 -33.77
C GLN A 268 -36.44 -10.03 -33.63
N PRO A 269 -37.02 -9.92 -32.43
CA PRO A 269 -38.47 -9.84 -32.28
C PRO A 269 -38.96 -8.46 -32.73
N SER A 270 -39.93 -8.45 -33.63
CA SER A 270 -40.71 -7.28 -34.04
C SER A 270 -41.56 -6.80 -32.86
N PHE A 271 -41.43 -5.54 -32.47
CA PHE A 271 -42.38 -4.87 -31.60
C PHE A 271 -43.44 -4.21 -32.48
N ASP A 272 -44.55 -4.91 -32.69
CA ASP A 272 -45.78 -4.30 -33.17
C ASP A 272 -46.96 -4.78 -32.31
N GLU A 273 -47.74 -3.79 -31.88
CA GLU A 273 -49.06 -3.78 -31.23
C GLU A 273 -49.18 -3.67 -29.68
N PRO A 274 -49.96 -2.68 -29.19
CA PRO A 274 -50.25 -2.44 -27.77
C PRO A 274 -51.39 -3.34 -27.24
N PRO A 275 -51.53 -3.48 -25.91
CA PRO A 275 -52.52 -4.38 -25.33
C PRO A 275 -53.96 -3.86 -25.51
N GLN A 276 -54.79 -4.65 -26.19
CA GLN A 276 -56.24 -4.53 -26.07
C GLN A 276 -56.68 -5.12 -24.73
N GLY A 277 -57.41 -4.32 -23.96
CA GLY A 277 -58.02 -4.74 -22.70
C GLY A 277 -59.14 -5.77 -22.89
N GLY A 278 -59.40 -6.50 -21.81
CA GLY A 278 -60.53 -7.42 -21.70
C GLY A 278 -60.79 -7.78 -20.24
N LEU A 279 -61.91 -7.24 -19.75
CA LEU A 279 -62.80 -7.63 -18.63
C LEU A 279 -62.35 -8.72 -17.66
#